data_AF-A0A8C5PB30-F1
#
_entry.id   AF-A0A8C5PB30-F1
#
_cell.length_a   1.000
_cell.length_b   1.000
_cell.length_c   1.000
_cell.angle_alpha   90.00
_cell.angle_beta   90.00
_cell.angle_gamma   90.00
#
_symmetry.space_group_name_H-M   'P 1'
#
loop_
_entity.id
_entity.type
_entity.pdbx_description
1 polymer ?
#
loop_
_entity_poly.entity_id
_entity_poly.type
_entity_poly.pdbx_seq_one_letter_code
_entity_poly.pdbx_strand_id
1 'polypeptide(L)'
;MERKWVEVFNVLSAGLYPVFYSKSKRYTLRSYASKFTLQGGELFYGDKKAIKSREEARACFDEFHVSPDGKHLGITRSRDAVGSKYYWFGMSRDTEKWVLECDKCKNPAAPLTPAQIRIKKEARNPPKIKRGVLNKAVEDAKKLAAYAAVDYHVKDNQTVGIGSGSTIIHAVKRLAERVKAENLNILCVPTSSQARQLIHDNGLTVVDIKRHLEIDVAIDGADEVDSELNLIKGGGGCLTREKIVASCAKSLVVVADYRKDSHNLGEQWKKGIPIEVIPMAYGPVSNAIENQFGGSADLRMAVGKVGPVLTDNGNFLLDWRFDELYDWNIVNMTIKLMPGVVETGLFIDMADRVYFGMEDGTVKTHDKELF
;
A
#
# COMPACT_ATOMS: atom_id res chain seq x y z
N MET A 1 -25.03 3.98 20.44
CA MET A 1 -24.14 5.14 20.27
C MET A 1 -24.13 5.99 21.53
N GLU A 2 -25.27 6.49 21.99
CA GLU A 2 -25.38 7.51 23.06
C GLU A 2 -24.65 7.22 24.39
N ARG A 3 -24.86 6.05 25.01
CA ARG A 3 -24.25 5.77 26.33
C ARG A 3 -22.71 5.86 26.33
N LYS A 4 -22.08 5.45 25.24
CA LYS A 4 -20.61 5.43 25.12
C LYS A 4 -20.02 6.84 25.00
N TRP A 5 -20.77 7.77 24.40
CA TRP A 5 -20.33 9.15 24.22
C TRP A 5 -20.44 9.99 25.49
N VAL A 6 -21.49 9.76 26.28
CA VAL A 6 -21.63 10.37 27.62
C VAL A 6 -20.46 9.96 28.51
N GLU A 7 -20.06 8.68 28.46
CA GLU A 7 -18.91 8.17 29.20
C GLU A 7 -17.59 8.80 28.74
N VAL A 8 -17.34 8.89 27.43
CA VAL A 8 -16.14 9.54 26.88
C VAL A 8 -16.11 11.03 27.23
N PHE A 9 -17.24 11.72 27.11
CA PHE A 9 -17.36 13.13 27.48
C PHE A 9 -17.06 13.36 28.97
N ASN A 10 -17.64 12.55 29.87
CA ASN A 10 -17.43 12.68 31.31
C ASN A 10 -15.98 12.41 31.72
N VAL A 11 -15.32 11.46 31.06
CA VAL A 11 -13.89 11.17 31.27
C VAL A 11 -13.03 12.36 30.83
N LEU A 12 -13.32 12.97 29.68
CA LEU A 12 -12.51 14.07 29.14
C LEU A 12 -12.78 15.42 29.81
N SER A 13 -14.02 15.69 30.22
CA SER A 13 -14.44 16.96 30.82
C SER A 13 -14.21 17.03 32.33
N ALA A 14 -14.41 15.93 33.05
CA ALA A 14 -14.42 15.91 34.51
C ALA A 14 -13.56 14.78 35.12
N GLY A 15 -12.93 13.93 34.30
CA GLY A 15 -12.19 12.77 34.79
C GLY A 15 -13.07 11.72 35.48
N LEU A 16 -14.38 11.76 35.24
CA LEU A 16 -15.36 10.92 35.93
C LEU A 16 -15.60 9.61 35.19
N TYR A 17 -15.68 8.53 35.96
CA TYR A 17 -15.97 7.18 35.47
C TYR A 17 -17.28 6.69 36.07
N PRO A 18 -18.04 5.82 35.38
CA PRO A 18 -19.19 5.17 35.98
C PRO A 18 -18.83 4.45 37.29
N VAL A 19 -19.62 4.66 38.34
CA VAL A 19 -19.31 4.21 39.70
C VAL A 19 -19.09 2.69 39.77
N PHE A 20 -19.81 1.93 38.95
CA PHE A 20 -19.77 0.47 38.85
C PHE A 20 -18.65 -0.08 37.94
N TYR A 21 -17.80 0.76 37.34
CA TYR A 21 -16.68 0.28 36.51
C TYR A 21 -15.52 -0.21 37.36
N SER A 22 -15.08 -1.45 37.09
CA SER A 22 -13.84 -2.03 37.62
C SER A 22 -12.60 -1.27 37.12
N LYS A 23 -11.44 -1.45 37.77
CA LYS A 23 -10.17 -0.83 37.35
C LYS A 23 -9.85 -1.08 35.87
N SER A 24 -10.05 -2.32 35.40
CA SER A 24 -9.84 -2.69 33.99
C SER A 24 -10.79 -1.94 33.05
N LYS A 25 -12.09 -1.86 33.37
CA LYS A 25 -13.07 -1.12 32.55
C LYS A 25 -12.76 0.39 32.49
N ARG A 26 -12.29 0.97 33.60
CA ARG A 26 -11.84 2.37 33.62
C ARG A 26 -10.61 2.59 32.75
N TYR A 27 -9.65 1.68 32.79
CA TYR A 27 -8.47 1.72 31.91
C TYR A 27 -8.86 1.67 30.43
N THR A 28 -9.72 0.71 30.05
CA THR A 28 -10.22 0.60 28.66
C THR A 28 -10.97 1.85 28.22
N LEU A 29 -11.85 2.39 29.07
CA LEU A 29 -12.58 3.61 28.75
C LEU A 29 -11.63 4.80 28.59
N ARG A 30 -10.61 4.92 29.45
CA ARG A 30 -9.60 5.99 29.37
C ARG A 30 -8.76 5.89 28.09
N SER A 31 -8.28 4.70 27.75
CA SER A 31 -7.53 4.44 26.52
C SER A 31 -8.37 4.68 25.26
N TYR A 32 -9.68 4.43 25.33
CA TYR A 32 -10.59 4.76 24.24
C TYR A 32 -10.85 6.27 24.15
N ALA A 33 -11.08 6.92 25.30
CA ALA A 33 -11.35 8.36 25.38
C ALA A 33 -10.15 9.20 24.94
N SER A 34 -8.91 8.73 25.12
CA SER A 34 -7.70 9.46 24.70
C SER A 34 -7.57 9.64 23.18
N LYS A 35 -8.41 8.97 22.38
CA LYS A 35 -8.50 9.17 20.93
C LYS A 35 -9.32 10.40 20.54
N PHE A 36 -9.92 11.09 21.51
CA PHE A 36 -10.83 12.20 21.28
C PHE A 36 -10.35 13.49 21.96
N THR A 37 -10.74 14.63 21.40
CA THR A 37 -10.53 15.95 21.99
C THR A 37 -11.86 16.65 22.23
N LEU A 38 -11.91 17.52 23.24
CA LEU A 38 -13.09 18.32 23.56
C LEU A 38 -12.85 19.77 23.12
N GLN A 39 -13.65 20.26 22.18
CA GLN A 39 -13.54 21.62 21.63
C GLN A 39 -14.92 22.28 21.68
N GLY A 40 -15.06 23.37 22.43
CA GLY A 40 -16.33 24.10 22.52
C GLY A 40 -17.53 23.27 23.01
N GLY A 41 -17.31 22.24 23.85
CA GLY A 41 -18.36 21.32 24.32
C GLY A 41 -18.66 20.15 23.37
N GLU A 42 -17.98 20.09 22.23
CA GLU A 42 -18.13 19.03 21.24
C GLU A 42 -16.94 18.08 21.23
N LEU A 43 -17.20 16.80 20.91
CA LEU A 43 -16.16 15.78 20.81
C LEU A 43 -15.64 15.69 19.38
N PHE A 44 -14.33 15.52 19.23
CA PHE A 44 -13.66 15.35 17.95
C PHE A 44 -12.74 14.13 17.96
N TYR A 45 -12.68 13.41 16.84
CA TYR A 45 -11.73 12.32 16.58
C TYR A 45 -10.76 12.79 15.48
N GLY A 46 -9.54 13.17 15.88
CA GLY A 46 -8.70 14.01 15.02
C GLY A 46 -9.43 15.31 14.68
N ASP A 47 -9.55 15.62 13.40
CA ASP A 47 -10.26 16.81 12.89
C ASP A 47 -11.77 16.58 12.64
N LYS A 48 -12.29 15.38 12.94
CA LYS A 48 -13.66 14.98 12.60
C LYS A 48 -14.59 15.16 13.78
N LYS A 49 -15.75 15.79 13.59
CA LYS A 49 -16.76 15.93 14.65
C LYS A 49 -17.34 14.55 15.00
N ALA A 50 -17.28 14.18 16.27
CA ALA A 50 -17.83 12.92 16.75
C ALA A 50 -19.35 13.04 16.95
N ILE A 51 -20.10 12.16 16.27
CA ILE A 51 -21.56 12.15 16.27
C ILE A 51 -22.10 11.27 17.41
N LYS A 52 -23.01 11.83 18.21
CA LYS A 52 -23.37 11.29 19.53
C LYS A 52 -24.67 10.48 19.52
N SER A 53 -25.57 10.76 18.58
CA SER A 53 -26.87 10.10 18.46
C SER A 53 -27.16 9.62 17.04
N ARG A 54 -28.19 8.78 16.89
CA ARG A 54 -28.64 8.31 15.57
C ARG A 54 -29.36 9.43 14.81
N GLU A 55 -30.02 10.31 15.53
CA GLU A 55 -30.71 11.50 15.02
C GLU A 55 -29.70 12.46 14.40
N GLU A 56 -28.58 12.72 15.08
CA GLU A 56 -27.48 13.50 14.53
C GLU A 56 -26.85 12.83 13.31
N ALA A 57 -26.64 11.50 13.35
CA ALA A 57 -26.10 10.77 12.20
C ALA A 57 -27.03 10.86 10.97
N ARG A 58 -28.35 10.82 11.17
CA ARG A 58 -29.34 11.06 10.11
C ARG A 58 -29.28 12.48 9.58
N ALA A 59 -29.18 13.48 10.46
CA ALA A 59 -29.05 14.87 10.04
C ALA A 59 -27.77 15.12 9.21
N CYS A 60 -26.66 14.44 9.54
CA CYS A 60 -25.46 14.45 8.71
C CYS A 60 -25.75 13.92 7.30
N PHE A 61 -26.49 12.82 7.17
CA PHE A 61 -26.86 12.29 5.87
C PHE A 61 -27.79 13.22 5.08
N ASP A 62 -28.76 13.84 5.77
CA ASP A 62 -29.69 14.79 5.15
C ASP A 62 -28.98 16.06 4.66
N GLU A 63 -27.95 16.55 5.38
CA GLU A 63 -27.07 17.65 4.94
C GLU A 63 -26.45 17.34 3.56
N PHE A 64 -25.98 16.11 3.36
CA PHE A 64 -25.40 15.67 2.09
C PHE A 64 -26.44 15.37 0.99
N HIS A 65 -27.70 15.14 1.37
CA HIS A 65 -28.77 14.71 0.48
C HIS A 65 -29.67 15.85 -0.01
N VAL A 66 -29.88 16.90 0.79
CA VAL A 66 -30.86 17.98 0.53
C VAL A 66 -30.23 19.24 -0.06
N SER A 67 -28.90 19.39 0.00
CA SER A 67 -28.23 20.56 -0.58
C SER A 67 -28.48 20.67 -2.09
N PRO A 68 -28.74 21.87 -2.65
CA PRO A 68 -28.89 22.08 -4.11
C PRO A 68 -27.67 21.60 -4.93
N ASP A 69 -26.50 21.50 -4.27
CA ASP A 69 -25.24 20.99 -4.81
C ASP A 69 -24.92 19.54 -4.37
N GLY A 70 -25.83 18.94 -3.58
CA GLY A 70 -25.77 17.58 -3.04
C GLY A 70 -25.87 16.56 -4.16
N LYS A 71 -24.72 16.14 -4.68
CA LYS A 71 -24.65 15.08 -5.68
C LYS A 71 -25.16 13.80 -5.01
N HIS A 72 -26.02 13.04 -5.68
CA HIS A 72 -26.31 11.67 -5.25
C HIS A 72 -25.04 10.84 -5.45
N LEU A 73 -24.38 10.50 -4.35
CA LEU A 73 -23.09 9.85 -4.31
C LEU A 73 -23.30 8.40 -3.88
N GLY A 74 -22.95 7.44 -4.74
CA GLY A 74 -22.97 6.03 -4.37
C GLY A 74 -22.15 5.75 -3.10
N ILE A 75 -22.27 4.53 -2.56
CA ILE A 75 -21.79 4.14 -1.22
C ILE A 75 -20.38 4.70 -0.90
N THR A 76 -19.41 4.48 -1.79
CA THR A 76 -18.02 4.91 -1.62
C THR A 76 -17.90 6.42 -1.41
N ARG A 77 -18.50 7.22 -2.29
CA ARG A 77 -18.37 8.69 -2.25
C ARG A 77 -19.15 9.28 -1.07
N SER A 78 -20.27 8.68 -0.70
CA SER A 78 -21.01 9.07 0.50
C SER A 78 -20.20 8.78 1.76
N ARG A 79 -19.54 7.62 1.83
CA ARG A 79 -18.65 7.25 2.95
C ARG A 79 -17.46 8.20 3.08
N ASP A 80 -16.83 8.57 1.97
CA ASP A 80 -15.69 9.49 1.98
C ASP A 80 -16.12 10.91 2.38
N ALA A 81 -17.27 11.38 1.86
CA ALA A 81 -17.81 12.70 2.20
C ALA A 81 -18.18 12.80 3.69
N VAL A 82 -18.92 11.83 4.20
CA VAL A 82 -19.30 11.77 5.63
C VAL A 82 -18.04 11.59 6.50
N GLY A 83 -17.17 10.67 6.14
CA GLY A 83 -15.96 10.34 6.90
C GLY A 83 -14.86 11.42 6.84
N SER A 84 -14.97 12.41 5.96
CA SER A 84 -14.08 13.58 5.94
C SER A 84 -14.42 14.61 7.02
N LYS A 85 -15.68 14.66 7.48
CA LYS A 85 -16.18 15.66 8.44
C LYS A 85 -16.58 15.07 9.78
N TYR A 86 -17.06 13.82 9.77
CA TYR A 86 -17.75 13.22 10.90
C TYR A 86 -17.12 11.87 11.28
N TYR A 87 -17.32 11.47 12.53
CA TYR A 87 -16.93 10.16 13.03
C TYR A 87 -17.99 9.61 13.99
N TRP A 88 -18.36 8.35 13.82
CA TRP A 88 -19.00 7.58 14.89
C TRP A 88 -18.74 6.09 14.72
N PHE A 89 -18.94 5.34 15.80
CA PHE A 89 -18.81 3.89 15.77
C PHE A 89 -19.89 3.27 14.89
N GLY A 90 -19.48 2.54 13.84
CA GLY A 90 -20.40 1.94 12.86
C GLY A 90 -20.72 2.82 11.65
N MET A 91 -20.10 4.00 11.53
CA MET A 91 -20.35 4.99 10.46
C MET A 91 -20.36 4.40 9.05
N SER A 92 -19.42 3.53 8.70
CA SER A 92 -19.36 2.91 7.37
C SER A 92 -20.62 2.09 7.07
N ARG A 93 -21.08 1.27 8.03
CA ARG A 93 -22.29 0.45 7.89
C ARG A 93 -23.56 1.31 7.87
N ASP A 94 -23.60 2.35 8.71
CA ASP A 94 -24.75 3.25 8.75
C ASP A 94 -24.87 4.06 7.44
N THR A 95 -23.74 4.48 6.87
CA THR A 95 -23.70 5.20 5.58
C THR A 95 -24.11 4.30 4.42
N GLU A 96 -23.61 3.07 4.39
CA GLU A 96 -24.00 2.07 3.40
C GLU A 96 -25.49 1.76 3.47
N LYS A 97 -26.01 1.48 4.67
CA LYS A 97 -27.44 1.24 4.89
C LYS A 97 -28.28 2.42 4.42
N TRP A 98 -27.89 3.64 4.75
CA TRP A 98 -28.57 4.85 4.31
C TRP A 98 -28.56 5.01 2.78
N VAL A 99 -27.43 4.75 2.12
CA VAL A 99 -27.34 4.80 0.65
C VAL A 99 -28.25 3.76 -0.01
N LEU A 100 -28.32 2.54 0.54
CA LEU A 100 -29.16 1.46 0.03
C LEU A 100 -30.67 1.74 0.21
N GLU A 101 -31.03 2.45 1.28
CA GLU A 101 -32.40 2.93 1.53
C GLU A 101 -32.80 4.10 0.62
N CYS A 102 -31.83 4.79 0.00
CA CYS A 102 -32.08 5.88 -0.94
C CYS A 102 -32.16 5.41 -2.40
N ASP A 103 -33.31 5.60 -3.04
CA ASP A 103 -33.56 5.17 -4.42
C ASP A 103 -32.62 5.80 -5.46
N LYS A 104 -32.08 7.00 -5.18
CA LYS A 104 -31.19 7.74 -6.08
C LYS A 104 -29.70 7.47 -5.80
N CYS A 105 -29.33 7.28 -4.53
CA CYS A 105 -27.95 7.01 -4.15
C CYS A 105 -27.57 5.54 -4.36
N LYS A 106 -28.53 4.60 -4.28
CA LYS A 106 -28.29 3.16 -4.54
C LYS A 106 -27.98 2.86 -6.00
N ASN A 107 -28.41 3.72 -6.94
CA ASN A 107 -28.24 3.49 -8.37
C ASN A 107 -27.93 4.81 -9.11
N PRO A 108 -26.73 5.39 -8.94
CA PRO A 108 -26.39 6.67 -9.55
C PRO A 108 -26.03 6.47 -11.03
N ALA A 109 -27.03 6.22 -11.89
CA ALA A 109 -26.80 6.11 -13.33
C ALA A 109 -27.74 7.00 -14.16
N ALA A 110 -27.18 8.13 -14.60
CA ALA A 110 -27.18 8.44 -16.03
C ALA A 110 -25.78 8.97 -16.40
N PRO A 111 -25.10 8.41 -17.42
CA PRO A 111 -23.92 9.02 -18.00
C PRO A 111 -24.28 10.40 -18.58
N LEU A 112 -23.42 11.41 -18.36
CA LEU A 112 -23.53 12.68 -19.06
C LEU A 112 -23.52 12.44 -20.57
N THR A 113 -24.38 13.15 -21.31
CA THR A 113 -24.41 13.02 -22.77
C THR A 113 -23.07 13.50 -23.38
N PRO A 114 -22.66 12.99 -24.56
CA PRO A 114 -21.43 13.42 -25.23
C PRO A 114 -21.30 14.95 -25.39
N ALA A 115 -22.42 15.66 -25.50
CA ALA A 115 -22.47 17.12 -25.56
C ALA A 115 -22.13 17.80 -24.21
N GLN A 116 -22.59 17.24 -23.09
CA GLN A 116 -22.29 17.74 -21.75
C GLN A 116 -20.84 17.42 -21.31
N ILE A 117 -20.26 16.32 -21.83
CA ILE A 117 -18.84 15.98 -21.66
C ILE A 117 -17.93 17.03 -22.32
N ARG A 118 -18.36 17.59 -23.46
CA ARG A 118 -17.59 18.59 -24.22
C ARG A 118 -17.47 19.92 -23.47
N ILE A 119 -18.56 20.40 -22.87
CA ILE A 119 -18.61 21.69 -22.14
C ILE A 119 -17.84 21.63 -20.81
N LYS A 120 -17.83 20.49 -20.09
CA LYS A 120 -17.08 20.34 -18.82
C LYS A 120 -15.57 20.11 -19.00
N LYS A 121 -15.11 19.65 -20.18
CA LYS A 121 -13.68 19.43 -20.46
C LYS A 121 -12.91 20.73 -20.70
N GLU A 122 -13.60 21.79 -21.13
CA GLU A 122 -12.98 23.10 -21.41
C GLU A 122 -12.79 23.94 -20.14
N ALA A 123 -13.60 23.73 -19.09
CA ALA A 123 -13.55 24.53 -17.86
C ALA A 123 -12.69 23.94 -16.71
N ARG A 124 -12.00 22.81 -16.91
CA ARG A 124 -11.28 22.10 -15.82
C ARG A 124 -9.91 21.50 -16.15
N ASN A 125 -9.32 21.78 -17.30
CA ASN A 125 -7.94 21.35 -17.55
C ASN A 125 -6.96 22.47 -17.14
N PRO A 126 -6.20 22.32 -16.04
CA PRO A 126 -4.83 22.82 -16.06
C PRO A 126 -4.08 22.17 -17.24
N PRO A 127 -3.04 22.81 -17.78
CA PRO A 127 -2.40 22.38 -19.02
C PRO A 127 -2.00 20.91 -18.96
N LYS A 128 -2.45 20.12 -19.95
CA LYS A 128 -2.07 18.71 -20.08
C LYS A 128 -0.56 18.61 -20.30
N ILE A 129 0.14 18.08 -19.30
CA ILE A 129 1.55 17.72 -19.40
C ILE A 129 1.68 16.63 -20.48
N LYS A 130 2.53 16.87 -21.49
CA LYS A 130 2.77 15.90 -22.59
C LYS A 130 3.27 14.57 -22.01
N ARG A 131 2.81 13.43 -22.55
CA ARG A 131 3.19 12.06 -22.09
C ARG A 131 4.70 11.83 -21.94
N GLY A 132 5.52 12.47 -22.77
CA GLY A 132 6.98 12.42 -22.66
C GLY A 132 7.55 13.14 -21.43
N VAL A 133 6.91 14.22 -20.98
CA VAL A 133 7.29 14.96 -19.77
C VAL A 133 6.92 14.17 -18.51
N LEU A 134 5.75 13.52 -18.49
CA LEU A 134 5.34 12.65 -17.37
C LEU A 134 6.29 11.45 -17.20
N ASN A 135 6.70 10.81 -18.30
CA ASN A 135 7.68 9.72 -18.23
C ASN A 135 9.04 10.18 -17.70
N LYS A 136 9.47 11.40 -18.04
CA LYS A 136 10.71 11.98 -17.52
C LYS A 136 10.62 12.24 -16.01
N ALA A 137 9.54 12.86 -15.54
CA ALA A 137 9.33 13.13 -14.12
C ALA A 137 9.35 11.85 -13.26
N VAL A 138 8.74 10.77 -13.76
CA VAL A 138 8.76 9.46 -13.09
C VAL A 138 10.18 8.87 -13.02
N GLU A 139 10.95 8.94 -14.10
CA GLU A 139 12.33 8.43 -14.09
C GLU A 139 13.24 9.26 -13.19
N ASP A 140 13.07 10.58 -13.18
CA ASP A 140 13.80 11.48 -12.27
C ASP A 140 13.45 11.17 -10.80
N ALA A 141 12.17 10.94 -10.49
CA ALA A 141 11.71 10.52 -9.17
C ALA A 141 12.34 9.18 -8.73
N LYS A 142 12.31 8.16 -9.60
CA LYS A 142 12.97 6.86 -9.32
C LYS A 142 14.46 7.04 -9.00
N LYS A 143 15.14 7.88 -9.79
CA LYS A 143 16.56 8.17 -9.60
C LYS A 143 16.80 8.82 -8.24
N LEU A 144 16.03 9.84 -7.88
CA LEU A 144 16.18 10.56 -6.61
C LEU A 144 15.99 9.65 -5.39
N ALA A 145 14.93 8.83 -5.37
CA ALA A 145 14.71 7.85 -4.30
C ALA A 145 15.86 6.86 -4.18
N ALA A 146 16.28 6.29 -5.31
CA ALA A 146 17.36 5.31 -5.35
C ALA A 146 18.69 5.91 -4.87
N TYR A 147 19.00 7.14 -5.29
CA TYR A 147 20.24 7.82 -4.90
C TYR A 147 20.23 8.12 -3.40
N ALA A 148 19.14 8.67 -2.88
CA ALA A 148 19.01 8.96 -1.45
C ALA A 148 19.15 7.71 -0.57
N ALA A 149 18.54 6.60 -0.98
CA ALA A 149 18.63 5.33 -0.25
C ALA A 149 20.06 4.78 -0.25
N VAL A 150 20.72 4.74 -1.41
CA VAL A 150 22.11 4.23 -1.52
C VAL A 150 23.08 5.12 -0.73
N ASP A 151 22.94 6.43 -0.82
CA ASP A 151 23.83 7.38 -0.14
C ASP A 151 23.71 7.27 1.39
N TYR A 152 22.50 7.03 1.90
CA TYR A 152 22.25 6.95 3.33
C TYR A 152 22.61 5.59 3.94
N HIS A 153 22.24 4.49 3.26
CA HIS A 153 22.30 3.16 3.86
C HIS A 153 23.57 2.37 3.55
N VAL A 154 24.22 2.62 2.41
CA VAL A 154 25.40 1.84 2.01
C VAL A 154 26.67 2.41 2.61
N LYS A 155 27.43 1.53 3.27
CA LYS A 155 28.71 1.80 3.93
C LYS A 155 29.76 0.81 3.45
N ASP A 156 31.03 1.17 3.63
CA ASP A 156 32.16 0.31 3.31
C ASP A 156 32.09 -1.06 4.02
N ASN A 157 32.61 -2.10 3.37
CA ASN A 157 32.62 -3.48 3.83
C ASN A 157 31.24 -4.11 4.09
N GLN A 158 30.19 -3.64 3.43
CA GLN A 158 28.86 -4.23 3.52
C GLN A 158 28.58 -5.27 2.43
N THR A 159 27.76 -6.25 2.81
CA THR A 159 27.04 -7.10 1.85
C THR A 159 25.67 -6.49 1.59
N VAL A 160 25.37 -6.18 0.32
CA VAL A 160 24.15 -5.49 -0.10
C VAL A 160 23.28 -6.42 -0.95
N GLY A 161 22.05 -6.64 -0.54
CA GLY A 161 21.02 -7.28 -1.34
C GLY A 161 20.54 -6.32 -2.43
N ILE A 162 20.59 -6.74 -3.69
CA ILE A 162 20.20 -5.90 -4.83
C ILE A 162 18.93 -6.45 -5.45
N GLY A 163 17.88 -5.65 -5.33
CA GLY A 163 16.55 -5.88 -5.85
C GLY A 163 16.43 -5.99 -7.36
N SER A 164 15.19 -5.93 -7.85
CA SER A 164 14.88 -6.02 -9.29
C SER A 164 13.97 -4.90 -9.76
N GLY A 165 13.89 -4.71 -11.07
CA GLY A 165 13.00 -3.74 -11.70
C GLY A 165 13.65 -2.39 -12.03
N SER A 166 12.85 -1.51 -12.65
CA SER A 166 13.37 -0.29 -13.29
C SER A 166 13.98 0.73 -12.33
N THR A 167 13.51 0.78 -11.07
CA THR A 167 14.05 1.72 -10.08
C THR A 167 15.44 1.29 -9.60
N ILE A 168 15.68 -0.02 -9.52
CA ILE A 168 16.96 -0.60 -9.06
C ILE A 168 18.10 -0.35 -10.04
N ILE A 169 17.80 -0.12 -11.32
CA ILE A 169 18.80 0.36 -12.30
C ILE A 169 19.51 1.62 -11.78
N HIS A 170 18.77 2.56 -11.18
CA HIS A 170 19.34 3.79 -10.66
C HIS A 170 20.13 3.56 -9.36
N ALA A 171 19.66 2.65 -8.50
CA ALA A 171 20.36 2.29 -7.26
C ALA A 171 21.73 1.67 -7.55
N VAL A 172 21.79 0.72 -8.49
CA VAL A 172 23.05 0.06 -8.87
C VAL A 172 24.02 1.05 -9.52
N LYS A 173 23.54 1.95 -10.38
CA LYS A 173 24.37 3.01 -10.96
C LYS A 173 24.99 3.89 -9.87
N ARG A 174 24.18 4.33 -8.89
CA ARG A 174 24.67 5.14 -7.78
C ARG A 174 25.69 4.38 -6.92
N LEU A 175 25.42 3.11 -6.64
CA LEU A 175 26.33 2.26 -5.90
C LEU A 175 27.69 2.14 -6.60
N ALA A 176 27.69 1.92 -7.92
CA ALA A 176 28.92 1.85 -8.71
C ALA A 176 29.69 3.18 -8.74
N GLU A 177 28.99 4.32 -8.85
CA GLU A 177 29.60 5.65 -8.72
C GLU A 177 30.34 5.78 -7.38
N ARG A 178 29.69 5.41 -6.27
CA ARG A 178 30.26 5.49 -4.92
C ARG A 178 31.42 4.52 -4.71
N VAL A 179 31.27 3.26 -5.12
CA VAL A 179 32.34 2.25 -5.03
C VAL A 179 33.61 2.77 -5.72
N LYS A 180 33.47 3.37 -6.91
CA LYS A 180 34.62 3.93 -7.63
C LYS A 180 35.19 5.19 -6.98
N ALA A 181 34.34 6.11 -6.53
CA ALA A 181 34.77 7.41 -6.01
C ALA A 181 35.35 7.32 -4.59
N GLU A 182 34.78 6.46 -3.75
CA GLU A 182 35.10 6.31 -2.33
C GLU A 182 35.96 5.06 -2.05
N ASN A 183 36.23 4.23 -3.07
CA ASN A 183 36.94 2.95 -2.95
C ASN A 183 36.27 1.98 -1.94
N LEU A 184 34.93 1.88 -2.00
CA LEU A 184 34.16 1.00 -1.12
C LEU A 184 34.31 -0.47 -1.53
N ASN A 185 34.51 -1.33 -0.55
CA ASN A 185 34.48 -2.77 -0.70
C ASN A 185 33.06 -3.30 -0.45
N ILE A 186 32.28 -3.48 -1.53
CA ILE A 186 30.88 -3.92 -1.46
C ILE A 186 30.70 -5.27 -2.14
N LEU A 187 29.98 -6.18 -1.48
CA LEU A 187 29.55 -7.45 -2.04
C LEU A 187 28.05 -7.38 -2.37
N CYS A 188 27.65 -7.77 -3.58
CA CYS A 188 26.25 -7.66 -4.03
C CYS A 188 25.60 -9.04 -4.17
N VAL A 189 24.46 -9.24 -3.50
CA VAL A 189 23.62 -10.44 -3.62
C VAL A 189 22.41 -10.13 -4.51
N PRO A 190 22.31 -10.68 -5.74
CA PRO A 190 21.22 -10.37 -6.66
C PRO A 190 19.91 -11.09 -6.33
N THR A 191 18.77 -10.43 -6.52
CA THR A 191 17.42 -11.05 -6.40
C THR A 191 16.87 -11.62 -7.71
N SER A 192 17.56 -11.44 -8.84
CA SER A 192 17.13 -11.98 -10.12
C SER A 192 18.27 -12.11 -11.12
N SER A 193 17.99 -12.75 -12.25
CA SER A 193 18.88 -12.74 -13.42
C SER A 193 19.15 -11.31 -13.92
N GLN A 194 18.13 -10.42 -13.90
CA GLN A 194 18.29 -9.00 -14.26
C GLN A 194 19.25 -8.29 -13.31
N ALA A 195 19.04 -8.44 -12.00
CA ALA A 195 19.86 -7.81 -10.97
C ALA A 195 21.32 -8.26 -11.07
N ARG A 196 21.54 -9.57 -11.26
CA ARG A 196 22.87 -10.16 -11.45
C ARG A 196 23.61 -9.53 -12.63
N GLN A 197 22.95 -9.43 -13.79
CA GLN A 197 23.54 -8.82 -14.98
C GLN A 197 23.84 -7.34 -14.75
N LEU A 198 22.90 -6.61 -14.13
CA LEU A 198 23.05 -5.19 -13.83
C LEU A 198 24.23 -4.91 -12.90
N ILE A 199 24.44 -5.70 -11.86
CA ILE A 199 25.60 -5.59 -10.96
C ILE A 199 26.90 -5.81 -11.75
N HIS A 200 26.96 -6.89 -12.53
CA HIS A 200 28.13 -7.24 -13.33
C HIS A 200 28.49 -6.14 -14.34
N ASP A 201 27.50 -5.62 -15.07
CA ASP A 201 27.71 -4.60 -16.12
C ASP A 201 28.18 -3.26 -15.56
N ASN A 202 27.96 -3.00 -14.27
CA ASN A 202 28.43 -1.80 -13.58
C ASN A 202 29.76 -2.05 -12.81
N GLY A 203 30.41 -3.20 -13.01
CA GLY A 203 31.72 -3.50 -12.42
C GLY A 203 31.68 -3.77 -10.91
N LEU A 204 30.53 -4.15 -10.36
CA LEU A 204 30.35 -4.48 -8.95
C LEU A 204 30.55 -5.98 -8.69
N THR A 205 30.97 -6.35 -7.49
CA THR A 205 31.24 -7.74 -7.11
C THR A 205 29.94 -8.49 -6.83
N VAL A 206 29.59 -9.44 -7.70
CA VAL A 206 28.45 -10.36 -7.48
C VAL A 206 28.89 -11.51 -6.58
N VAL A 207 28.11 -11.81 -5.54
CA VAL A 207 28.30 -12.99 -4.68
C VAL A 207 27.04 -13.86 -4.61
N ASP A 208 27.20 -15.11 -4.17
CA ASP A 208 26.10 -16.05 -3.94
C ASP A 208 25.68 -16.00 -2.46
N ILE A 209 24.37 -15.89 -2.23
CA ILE A 209 23.78 -15.87 -0.89
C ILE A 209 24.20 -17.08 -0.04
N LYS A 210 24.48 -18.24 -0.64
CA LYS A 210 24.94 -19.46 0.07
C LYS A 210 26.23 -19.25 0.86
N ARG A 211 27.06 -18.28 0.48
CA ARG A 211 28.33 -17.96 1.15
C ARG A 211 28.24 -16.72 2.04
N HIS A 212 27.14 -15.97 1.93
CA HIS A 212 26.93 -14.68 2.59
C HIS A 212 25.51 -14.65 3.15
N LEU A 213 25.32 -15.36 4.27
CA LEU A 213 24.01 -15.56 4.90
C LEU A 213 23.50 -14.34 5.67
N GLU A 214 24.39 -13.40 5.99
CA GLU A 214 24.04 -12.13 6.62
C GLU A 214 24.22 -11.00 5.59
N ILE A 215 23.12 -10.37 5.21
CA ILE A 215 23.11 -9.19 4.35
C ILE A 215 22.93 -7.96 5.25
N ASP A 216 23.74 -6.92 5.07
CA ASP A 216 23.67 -5.74 5.92
C ASP A 216 22.48 -4.84 5.55
N VAL A 217 22.23 -4.69 4.26
CA VAL A 217 21.07 -3.95 3.75
C VAL A 217 20.61 -4.55 2.43
N ALA A 218 19.31 -4.73 2.24
CA ALA A 218 18.71 -5.01 0.95
C ALA A 218 18.05 -3.73 0.42
N ILE A 219 18.36 -3.35 -0.83
CA ILE A 219 17.71 -2.25 -1.53
C ILE A 219 16.87 -2.85 -2.65
N ASP A 220 15.55 -2.65 -2.60
CA ASP A 220 14.62 -3.21 -3.59
C ASP A 220 13.48 -2.25 -3.94
N GLY A 221 12.81 -2.48 -5.08
CA GLY A 221 11.62 -1.74 -5.48
C GLY A 221 10.34 -2.37 -4.93
N ALA A 222 9.23 -1.63 -5.07
CA ALA A 222 7.89 -2.13 -4.82
C ALA A 222 6.95 -1.79 -5.99
N ASP A 223 5.94 -2.63 -6.19
CA ASP A 223 4.82 -2.36 -7.09
C ASP A 223 3.76 -1.47 -6.43
N GLU A 224 3.65 -1.54 -5.10
CA GLU A 224 2.84 -0.67 -4.25
C GLU A 224 3.28 -0.78 -2.78
N VAL A 225 3.05 0.28 -2.01
CA VAL A 225 3.35 0.39 -0.58
C VAL A 225 2.12 0.98 0.11
N ASP A 226 1.67 0.39 1.21
CA ASP A 226 0.60 0.94 2.04
C ASP A 226 1.11 1.78 3.22
N SER A 227 0.20 2.36 4.00
CA SER A 227 0.56 3.21 5.14
C SER A 227 1.22 2.46 6.31
N GLU A 228 1.15 1.13 6.35
CA GLU A 228 1.80 0.29 7.36
C GLU A 228 3.13 -0.29 6.84
N LEU A 229 3.62 0.20 5.69
CA LEU A 229 4.81 -0.29 4.99
C LEU A 229 4.72 -1.76 4.53
N ASN A 230 3.51 -2.29 4.39
CA ASN A 230 3.32 -3.53 3.66
C ASN A 230 3.50 -3.26 2.17
N LEU A 231 4.04 -4.24 1.44
CA LEU A 231 4.35 -4.08 0.02
C LEU A 231 3.60 -5.11 -0.83
N ILE A 232 3.16 -4.68 -2.01
CA ILE A 232 3.02 -5.57 -3.17
C ILE A 232 4.34 -5.53 -3.95
N LYS A 233 4.87 -6.71 -4.24
CA LYS A 233 6.03 -6.97 -5.09
C LYS A 233 5.75 -8.14 -6.04
N GLY A 234 6.63 -8.35 -7.02
CA GLY A 234 6.53 -9.47 -7.96
C GLY A 234 5.97 -9.13 -9.34
N GLY A 235 5.76 -7.86 -9.66
CA GLY A 235 5.40 -7.38 -10.99
C GLY A 235 6.42 -7.83 -12.06
N GLY A 236 7.71 -7.93 -11.68
CA GLY A 236 8.78 -8.48 -12.51
C GLY A 236 8.93 -10.01 -12.45
N GLY A 237 8.17 -10.71 -11.60
CA GLY A 237 8.21 -12.17 -11.47
C GLY A 237 9.41 -12.72 -10.68
N CYS A 238 10.04 -11.91 -9.84
CA CYS A 238 11.23 -12.25 -9.06
C CYS A 238 10.96 -12.40 -7.55
N LEU A 239 9.68 -12.38 -7.13
CA LEU A 239 9.24 -12.21 -5.74
C LEU A 239 9.87 -13.19 -4.74
N THR A 240 10.04 -14.47 -5.10
CA THR A 240 10.59 -15.47 -4.17
C THR A 240 12.03 -15.15 -3.82
N ARG A 241 12.86 -14.83 -4.81
CA ARG A 241 14.27 -14.49 -4.59
C ARG A 241 14.41 -13.14 -3.90
N GLU A 242 13.58 -12.16 -4.27
CA GLU A 242 13.47 -10.88 -3.56
C GLU A 242 13.19 -11.10 -2.07
N LYS A 243 12.20 -11.95 -1.73
CA LYS A 243 11.82 -12.20 -0.35
C LYS A 243 12.88 -12.97 0.44
N ILE A 244 13.56 -13.93 -0.20
CA ILE A 244 14.69 -14.65 0.40
C ILE A 244 15.81 -13.67 0.77
N VAL A 245 16.27 -12.84 -0.16
CA VAL A 245 17.34 -11.86 0.08
C VAL A 245 16.92 -10.86 1.15
N ALA A 246 15.68 -10.35 1.10
CA ALA A 246 15.14 -9.46 2.12
C ALA A 246 15.11 -10.10 3.51
N SER A 247 14.72 -11.38 3.62
CA SER A 247 14.67 -12.10 4.90
C SER A 247 16.05 -12.35 5.53
N CYS A 248 17.11 -12.34 4.71
CA CYS A 248 18.50 -12.46 5.18
C CYS A 248 19.14 -11.09 5.46
N ALA A 249 18.43 -9.99 5.22
CA ALA A 249 18.95 -8.64 5.42
C ALA A 249 18.64 -8.13 6.83
N LYS A 250 19.62 -7.46 7.45
CA LYS A 250 19.43 -6.72 8.71
C LYS A 250 18.48 -5.53 8.55
N SER A 251 18.43 -4.97 7.33
CA SER A 251 17.44 -3.98 6.98
C SER A 251 17.00 -4.09 5.53
N LEU A 252 15.70 -4.00 5.28
CA LEU A 252 15.10 -3.86 3.95
C LEU A 252 14.71 -2.39 3.70
N VAL A 253 15.35 -1.80 2.70
CA VAL A 253 15.11 -0.44 2.22
C VAL A 253 14.42 -0.50 0.86
N VAL A 254 13.23 0.11 0.78
CA VAL A 254 12.44 0.13 -0.44
C VAL A 254 12.62 1.47 -1.16
N VAL A 255 12.78 1.43 -2.48
CA VAL A 255 12.89 2.62 -3.34
C VAL A 255 11.78 2.64 -4.39
N ALA A 256 11.04 3.73 -4.44
CA ALA A 256 9.87 3.84 -5.30
C ALA A 256 9.64 5.27 -5.80
N ASP A 257 8.85 5.39 -6.87
CA ASP A 257 8.30 6.69 -7.29
C ASP A 257 6.97 6.97 -6.58
N TYR A 258 6.59 8.24 -6.47
CA TYR A 258 5.38 8.70 -5.78
C TYR A 258 4.07 7.98 -6.12
N ARG A 259 3.96 7.33 -7.29
CA ARG A 259 2.73 6.60 -7.68
C ARG A 259 2.59 5.26 -6.98
N LYS A 260 3.59 4.86 -6.18
CA LYS A 260 3.61 3.61 -5.40
C LYS A 260 3.19 3.84 -3.95
N ASP A 261 3.11 5.09 -3.51
CA ASP A 261 2.69 5.51 -2.16
C ASP A 261 1.16 5.50 -2.08
N SER A 262 0.59 4.48 -1.45
CA SER A 262 -0.86 4.27 -1.32
C SER A 262 -1.25 4.22 0.15
N HIS A 263 -2.54 4.44 0.44
CA HIS A 263 -3.01 4.26 1.81
C HIS A 263 -3.27 2.77 2.10
N ASN A 264 -3.88 2.07 1.14
CA ASN A 264 -4.12 0.62 1.20
C ASN A 264 -3.55 -0.05 -0.04
N LEU A 265 -3.10 -1.30 0.10
CA LEU A 265 -2.71 -2.11 -1.06
C LEU A 265 -3.91 -2.35 -1.99
N GLY A 266 -3.65 -2.33 -3.28
CA GLY A 266 -4.61 -2.42 -4.37
C GLY A 266 -5.14 -1.08 -4.87
N GLU A 267 -4.75 0.08 -4.34
CA GLU A 267 -5.26 1.40 -4.77
C GLU A 267 -4.73 1.84 -6.14
N GLN A 268 -3.42 1.77 -6.32
CA GLN A 268 -2.67 2.12 -7.53
C GLN A 268 -2.26 0.87 -8.32
N TRP A 269 -1.96 -0.25 -7.64
CA TRP A 269 -1.60 -1.50 -8.30
C TRP A 269 -2.82 -2.37 -8.59
N LYS A 270 -3.37 -2.23 -9.80
CA LYS A 270 -4.56 -2.97 -10.24
C LYS A 270 -4.28 -4.30 -10.95
N LYS A 271 -3.02 -4.68 -11.12
CA LYS A 271 -2.67 -5.92 -11.83
C LYS A 271 -2.90 -7.17 -10.99
N GLY A 272 -3.02 -7.02 -9.67
CA GLY A 272 -3.24 -8.11 -8.73
C GLY A 272 -1.95 -8.50 -7.98
N ILE A 273 -2.11 -9.17 -6.84
CA ILE A 273 -1.00 -9.69 -6.04
C ILE A 273 -0.37 -10.87 -6.80
N PRO A 274 0.93 -10.79 -7.13
CA PRO A 274 1.65 -11.90 -7.74
C PRO A 274 1.79 -13.07 -6.75
N ILE A 275 1.58 -14.30 -7.20
CA ILE A 275 1.72 -15.51 -6.36
C ILE A 275 2.49 -16.54 -7.18
N GLU A 276 3.67 -16.94 -6.71
CA GLU A 276 4.47 -17.97 -7.36
C GLU A 276 3.97 -19.35 -6.95
N VAL A 277 3.69 -20.20 -7.94
CA VAL A 277 3.08 -21.51 -7.74
C VAL A 277 3.79 -22.60 -8.54
N ILE A 278 3.85 -23.80 -7.97
CA ILE A 278 4.29 -25.00 -8.70
C ILE A 278 3.38 -25.17 -9.92
N PRO A 279 3.93 -25.44 -11.13
CA PRO A 279 3.13 -25.48 -12.35
C PRO A 279 1.90 -26.40 -12.32
N MET A 280 1.95 -27.55 -11.65
CA MET A 280 0.76 -28.42 -11.57
C MET A 280 -0.35 -27.88 -10.65
N ALA A 281 -0.03 -26.92 -9.78
CA ALA A 281 -0.91 -26.43 -8.73
C ALA A 281 -1.66 -25.14 -9.09
N TYR A 282 -1.38 -24.50 -10.24
CA TYR A 282 -1.96 -23.18 -10.54
C TYR A 282 -3.50 -23.20 -10.54
N GLY A 283 -4.13 -24.25 -11.07
CA GLY A 283 -5.59 -24.38 -11.13
C GLY A 283 -6.23 -24.53 -9.74
N PRO A 284 -5.83 -25.54 -8.94
CA PRO A 284 -6.31 -25.69 -7.57
C PRO A 284 -6.07 -24.47 -6.68
N VAL A 285 -4.88 -23.85 -6.77
CA VAL A 285 -4.54 -22.65 -5.98
C VAL A 285 -5.39 -21.45 -6.39
N SER A 286 -5.55 -21.20 -7.69
CA SER A 286 -6.42 -20.14 -8.22
C SER A 286 -7.85 -20.28 -7.67
N ASN A 287 -8.45 -21.47 -7.81
CA ASN A 287 -9.78 -21.76 -7.29
C ASN A 287 -9.87 -21.61 -5.75
N ALA A 288 -8.84 -22.04 -5.01
CA ALA A 288 -8.82 -21.90 -3.55
C ALA A 288 -8.79 -20.43 -3.10
N ILE A 289 -7.98 -19.59 -3.77
CA ILE A 289 -7.92 -18.15 -3.51
C ILE A 289 -9.27 -17.50 -3.80
N GLU A 290 -9.85 -17.76 -4.97
CA GLU A 290 -11.13 -17.18 -5.39
C GLU A 290 -12.28 -17.61 -4.48
N ASN A 291 -12.33 -18.86 -4.03
CA ASN A 291 -13.37 -19.30 -3.08
C ASN A 291 -13.21 -18.70 -1.68
N GLN A 292 -11.97 -18.49 -1.23
CA GLN A 292 -11.68 -18.02 0.11
C GLN A 292 -11.78 -16.49 0.24
N PHE A 293 -11.38 -15.76 -0.80
CA PHE A 293 -11.22 -14.30 -0.79
C PHE A 293 -11.91 -13.61 -1.96
N GLY A 294 -12.62 -14.31 -2.84
CA GLY A 294 -13.20 -13.72 -4.04
C GLY A 294 -12.15 -13.20 -5.03
N GLY A 295 -12.59 -12.33 -5.93
CA GLY A 295 -11.74 -11.77 -6.98
C GLY A 295 -11.43 -12.77 -8.10
N SER A 296 -10.27 -12.58 -8.75
CA SER A 296 -9.84 -13.36 -9.92
C SER A 296 -8.34 -13.64 -9.82
N ALA A 297 -7.94 -14.90 -9.78
CA ALA A 297 -6.56 -15.35 -9.70
C ALA A 297 -6.11 -15.95 -11.03
N ASP A 298 -5.60 -15.11 -11.92
CA ASP A 298 -5.30 -15.51 -13.30
C ASP A 298 -3.85 -15.96 -13.47
N LEU A 299 -3.64 -16.97 -14.33
CA LEU A 299 -2.31 -17.36 -14.77
C LEU A 299 -1.68 -16.24 -15.62
N ARG A 300 -0.50 -15.77 -15.19
CA ARG A 300 0.24 -14.73 -15.91
C ARG A 300 0.81 -15.26 -17.23
N MET A 301 0.30 -14.75 -18.34
CA MET A 301 0.77 -15.12 -19.68
C MET A 301 2.01 -14.32 -20.09
N ALA A 302 2.97 -14.98 -20.73
CA ALA A 302 4.16 -14.33 -21.23
C ALA A 302 3.86 -13.52 -22.51
N VAL A 303 4.55 -12.40 -22.69
CA VAL A 303 4.45 -11.59 -23.92
C VAL A 303 5.54 -11.97 -24.93
N GLY A 304 6.76 -12.26 -24.44
CA GLY A 304 7.93 -12.59 -25.28
C GLY A 304 8.05 -14.07 -25.68
N LYS A 305 7.14 -14.93 -25.23
CA LYS A 305 7.07 -16.34 -25.61
C LYS A 305 5.62 -16.84 -25.53
N VAL A 306 5.35 -17.98 -26.18
CA VAL A 306 4.06 -18.65 -26.05
C VAL A 306 3.95 -19.33 -24.67
N GLY A 307 2.75 -19.27 -24.08
CA GLY A 307 2.45 -19.90 -22.79
C GLY A 307 2.68 -19.00 -21.57
N PRO A 308 2.57 -19.57 -20.36
CA PRO A 308 2.68 -18.82 -19.10
C PRO A 308 4.11 -18.31 -18.85
N VAL A 309 4.22 -17.27 -18.03
CA VAL A 309 5.51 -16.81 -17.49
C VAL A 309 6.14 -17.93 -16.65
N LEU A 310 7.44 -18.13 -16.82
CA LEU A 310 8.26 -18.95 -15.94
C LEU A 310 9.13 -18.03 -15.10
N THR A 311 9.11 -18.19 -13.79
CA THR A 311 10.03 -17.47 -12.90
C THR A 311 11.45 -17.99 -13.07
N ASP A 312 12.44 -17.27 -12.52
CA ASP A 312 13.83 -17.76 -12.47
C ASP A 312 13.96 -19.10 -11.70
N ASN A 313 12.94 -19.51 -10.94
CA ASN A 313 12.89 -20.78 -10.21
C ASN A 313 12.12 -21.87 -10.97
N GLY A 314 11.65 -21.60 -12.19
CA GLY A 314 10.91 -22.56 -13.02
C GLY A 314 9.43 -22.72 -12.67
N ASN A 315 8.86 -21.80 -11.89
CA ASN A 315 7.47 -21.84 -11.44
C ASN A 315 6.56 -20.95 -12.29
N PHE A 316 5.25 -21.09 -12.12
CA PHE A 316 4.26 -20.19 -12.70
C PHE A 316 3.93 -19.04 -11.74
N LEU A 317 3.29 -18.00 -12.29
CA LEU A 317 2.76 -16.87 -11.52
C LEU A 317 1.27 -16.77 -11.73
N LEU A 318 0.53 -16.64 -10.63
CA LEU A 318 -0.83 -16.15 -10.62
C LEU A 318 -0.82 -14.64 -10.30
N ASP A 319 -1.76 -13.89 -10.86
CA ASP A 319 -2.05 -12.51 -10.51
C ASP A 319 -3.45 -12.44 -9.91
N TRP A 320 -3.52 -12.31 -8.58
CA TRP A 320 -4.79 -12.25 -7.87
C TRP A 320 -5.29 -10.81 -7.74
N ARG A 321 -6.34 -10.48 -8.51
CA ARG A 321 -7.04 -9.20 -8.43
C ARG A 321 -8.20 -9.31 -7.44
N PHE A 322 -8.33 -8.30 -6.58
CA PHE A 322 -9.28 -8.25 -5.49
C PHE A 322 -9.90 -6.84 -5.39
N ASP A 323 -11.09 -6.75 -4.81
CA ASP A 323 -11.85 -5.49 -4.69
C ASP A 323 -12.17 -5.09 -3.23
N GLU A 324 -11.85 -5.95 -2.26
CA GLU A 324 -12.11 -5.71 -0.84
C GLU A 324 -10.84 -5.26 -0.09
N LEU A 325 -11.04 -4.72 1.11
CA LEU A 325 -9.94 -4.44 2.05
C LEU A 325 -9.71 -5.68 2.91
N TYR A 326 -8.45 -6.04 3.10
CA TYR A 326 -8.05 -7.23 3.83
C TYR A 326 -7.10 -6.92 4.99
N ASP A 327 -7.05 -7.85 5.94
CA ASP A 327 -5.90 -8.02 6.82
C ASP A 327 -4.81 -8.77 6.03
N TRP A 328 -3.77 -8.04 5.65
CA TRP A 328 -2.72 -8.58 4.78
C TRP A 328 -1.89 -9.67 5.46
N ASN A 329 -1.77 -9.66 6.78
CA ASN A 329 -1.09 -10.72 7.50
C ASN A 329 -1.87 -12.04 7.40
N ILE A 330 -3.20 -11.99 7.62
CA ILE A 330 -4.08 -13.15 7.49
C ILE A 330 -4.08 -13.66 6.04
N VAL A 331 -4.23 -12.78 5.06
CA VAL A 331 -4.22 -13.16 3.63
C VAL A 331 -2.89 -13.80 3.25
N ASN A 332 -1.77 -13.16 3.60
CA ASN A 332 -0.44 -13.67 3.28
C ASN A 332 -0.22 -15.06 3.87
N MET A 333 -0.49 -15.27 5.16
CA MET A 333 -0.33 -16.56 5.81
C MET A 333 -1.24 -17.63 5.20
N THR A 334 -2.50 -17.30 4.96
CA THR A 334 -3.49 -18.25 4.43
C THR A 334 -3.10 -18.73 3.03
N ILE A 335 -2.75 -17.80 2.13
CA ILE A 335 -2.32 -18.15 0.77
C ILE A 335 -0.99 -18.92 0.81
N LYS A 336 -0.02 -18.47 1.62
CA LYS A 336 1.30 -19.12 1.73
C LYS A 336 1.22 -20.58 2.17
N LEU A 337 0.22 -20.93 2.99
CA LEU A 337 -0.03 -22.28 3.50
C LEU A 337 -0.76 -23.20 2.51
N MET A 338 -1.23 -22.70 1.37
CA MET A 338 -1.89 -23.54 0.36
C MET A 338 -0.86 -24.45 -0.33
N PRO A 339 -1.11 -25.77 -0.45
CA PRO A 339 -0.21 -26.68 -1.14
C PRO A 339 0.03 -26.25 -2.61
N GLY A 340 1.31 -26.10 -2.97
CA GLY A 340 1.73 -25.67 -4.29
C GLY A 340 2.01 -24.17 -4.41
N VAL A 341 1.67 -23.35 -3.41
CA VAL A 341 2.17 -21.97 -3.31
C VAL A 341 3.62 -21.98 -2.87
N VAL A 342 4.48 -21.40 -3.70
CA VAL A 342 5.90 -21.20 -3.42
C VAL A 342 6.04 -19.97 -2.54
N GLU A 343 5.56 -18.81 -3.00
CA GLU A 343 5.63 -17.54 -2.27
C GLU A 343 4.61 -16.53 -2.79
N THR A 344 4.28 -15.52 -1.99
CA THR A 344 3.37 -14.42 -2.32
C THR A 344 4.13 -13.13 -2.61
N GLY A 345 3.52 -12.24 -3.39
CA GLY A 345 3.99 -10.87 -3.59
C GLY A 345 3.76 -9.95 -2.40
N LEU A 346 3.20 -10.45 -1.31
CA LEU A 346 2.94 -9.69 -0.08
C LEU A 346 4.16 -9.72 0.83
N PHE A 347 4.81 -8.57 0.99
CA PHE A 347 5.93 -8.39 1.93
C PHE A 347 5.37 -7.66 3.14
N ILE A 348 4.94 -8.44 4.13
CA ILE A 348 4.24 -7.97 5.33
C ILE A 348 5.24 -7.83 6.46
N ASP A 349 5.25 -6.67 7.11
CA ASP A 349 6.13 -6.38 8.25
C ASP A 349 7.65 -6.50 7.95
N MET A 350 8.05 -6.46 6.68
CA MET A 350 9.45 -6.66 6.25
C MET A 350 10.23 -5.37 6.02
N ALA A 351 9.59 -4.31 5.52
CA ALA A 351 10.30 -3.07 5.16
C ALA A 351 10.57 -2.23 6.41
N ASP A 352 11.82 -1.80 6.59
CA ASP A 352 12.18 -0.87 7.68
C ASP A 352 12.05 0.58 7.24
N ARG A 353 12.30 0.85 5.95
CA ARG A 353 12.27 2.19 5.40
C ARG A 353 11.89 2.20 3.93
N VAL A 354 11.13 3.20 3.52
CA VAL A 354 10.74 3.44 2.13
C VAL A 354 11.10 4.86 1.71
N TYR A 355 11.72 4.99 0.54
CA TYR A 355 12.03 6.25 -0.12
C TYR A 355 11.13 6.43 -1.33
N PHE A 356 10.34 7.50 -1.34
CA PHE A 356 9.51 7.91 -2.47
C PHE A 356 10.10 9.15 -3.14
N GLY A 357 10.46 9.01 -4.40
CA GLY A 357 10.81 10.16 -5.24
C GLY A 357 9.53 10.87 -5.62
N MET A 358 9.44 12.15 -5.30
CA MET A 358 8.25 12.97 -5.51
C MET A 358 8.30 13.68 -6.86
N GLU A 359 7.13 14.01 -7.41
CA GLU A 359 7.03 14.71 -8.70
C GLU A 359 7.65 16.12 -8.67
N ASP A 360 7.74 16.74 -7.49
CA ASP A 360 8.35 18.04 -7.26
C ASP A 360 9.88 18.02 -7.13
N GLY A 361 10.50 16.83 -7.26
CA GLY A 361 11.94 16.64 -7.13
C GLY A 361 12.43 16.46 -5.68
N THR A 362 11.53 16.38 -4.70
CA THR A 362 11.87 16.01 -3.32
C THR A 362 11.89 14.48 -3.14
N VAL A 363 12.41 14.02 -2.00
CA VAL A 363 12.34 12.62 -1.57
C VAL A 363 11.61 12.57 -0.24
N LYS A 364 10.50 11.85 -0.20
CA LYS A 364 9.72 11.55 1.00
C LYS A 364 10.19 10.22 1.58
N THR A 365 10.36 10.14 2.89
CA THR A 365 10.73 8.90 3.59
C THR A 365 9.64 8.47 4.56
N HIS A 366 9.43 7.16 4.64
CA HIS A 366 8.62 6.52 5.67
C HIS A 366 9.44 5.47 6.39
N ASP A 367 9.41 5.50 7.70
CA ASP A 367 10.17 4.62 8.58
C ASP A 367 9.19 3.72 9.34
N LYS A 368 9.58 2.47 9.57
CA LYS A 368 8.82 1.54 10.41
C LYS A 368 8.80 2.09 11.84
N GLU A 369 7.62 2.26 12.42
CA GLU A 369 7.50 2.68 13.81
C GLU A 369 8.02 1.57 14.72
N LEU A 370 9.07 1.86 15.49
CA LEU A 370 9.58 0.97 16.53
C LEU A 370 8.65 1.09 17.75
N PHE A 371 7.83 0.08 18.00
CA PHE A 371 6.97 -0.03 19.19
C PHE A 371 7.71 -0.56 20.42
#